data_AF-A0A0V0SRL2-F1
#
_entry.id   AF-A0A0V0SRL2-F1
#
_cell.length_a   1.000
_cell.length_b   1.000
_cell.length_c   1.000
_cell.angle_alpha   90.00
_cell.angle_beta   90.00
_cell.angle_gamma   90.00
#
_symmetry.space_group_name_H-M   'P 1'
#
loop_
_entity.id
_entity.type
_entity.pdbx_description
1 polymer ?
#
loop_
_entity_poly.entity_id
_entity_poly.type
_entity_poly.pdbx_seq_one_letter_code
_entity_poly.pdbx_strand_id
1 'polypeptide(L)' 'MPISMVPRLNGVNDFYDDPPITELGYFVSQLIGRGAKLNCINFDTVYCSPALRCAQSAHGML' A
#
# COMPACT_ATOMS: atom_id res chain seq x y z
N MET A 1 -8.04 9.10 -6.10
CA MET A 1 -8.24 8.89 -4.65
C MET A 1 -8.73 7.48 -4.42
N PRO A 2 -8.44 6.88 -3.25
CA PRO A 2 -8.92 5.54 -2.93
C PRO A 2 -10.46 5.48 -2.89
N ILE A 3 -11.04 4.33 -3.22
CA ILE A 3 -12.51 4.10 -3.20
C ILE A 3 -13.06 4.14 -1.77
N SER A 4 -12.28 3.69 -0.79
CA SER A 4 -12.63 3.71 0.64
C SER A 4 -11.42 4.11 1.49
N MET A 5 -11.70 4.64 2.68
CA MET A 5 -10.66 5.03 3.64
C MET A 5 -10.73 4.20 4.91
N VAL A 6 -9.56 3.94 5.49
CA VAL A 6 -9.44 3.26 6.78
C VAL A 6 -9.92 4.18 7.92
N PRO A 7 -10.57 3.64 8.96
CA PRO A 7 -10.92 4.44 10.12
C PRO A 7 -9.64 4.90 10.84
N ARG A 8 -9.61 6.17 11.26
CA ARG A 8 -8.51 6.78 12.04
C ARG A 8 -9.05 7.48 13.27
N LEU A 9 -8.18 7.65 14.27
CA LEU A 9 -8.54 8.18 15.59
C LEU A 9 -9.19 9.58 15.48
N ASN A 10 -8.59 10.48 14.70
CA ASN A 10 -9.11 11.84 14.49
C ASN A 10 -9.83 11.97 13.12
N GLY A 11 -10.24 10.86 12.52
CA GLY A 11 -10.96 10.84 11.24
C GLY A 11 -10.11 11.34 10.06
N VAL A 12 -10.68 12.24 9.26
CA VAL A 12 -10.09 12.66 7.97
C VAL A 12 -8.81 13.50 8.15
N ASN A 13 -8.68 14.20 9.27
CA ASN A 13 -7.55 15.11 9.53
C ASN A 13 -6.21 14.37 9.60
N ASP A 14 -6.22 13.11 10.07
CA ASP A 14 -5.00 12.29 10.17
C ASP A 14 -4.41 11.92 8.80
N PHE A 15 -5.13 12.12 7.69
CA PHE A 15 -4.61 11.89 6.34
C PHE A 15 -3.86 13.09 5.75
N TYR A 16 -3.89 14.25 6.42
CA TYR A 16 -3.15 15.42 5.96
C TYR A 16 -1.64 15.17 6.01
N ASP A 17 -1.16 14.67 7.14
CA ASP A 17 0.26 14.35 7.35
C ASP A 17 0.62 12.90 6.93
N ASP A 18 -0.37 12.03 6.78
CA ASP A 18 -0.18 10.63 6.38
C ASP A 18 -1.19 10.19 5.31
N PRO A 19 -1.04 10.69 4.08
CA PRO A 19 -2.00 10.44 3.01
C PRO A 19 -1.98 8.98 2.53
N PRO A 20 -3.13 8.47 2.05
CA PRO A 20 -3.20 7.16 1.43
C PRO A 20 -2.56 7.16 0.04
N ILE A 21 -2.24 5.98 -0.46
CA ILE A 21 -1.87 5.78 -1.86
C ILE A 21 -3.06 6.03 -2.79
N THR A 22 -2.79 6.45 -4.02
CA THR A 22 -3.80 6.56 -5.07
C THR A 22 -4.14 5.18 -5.63
N GLU A 23 -5.32 5.04 -6.26
CA GLU A 23 -5.70 3.81 -6.99
C GLU A 23 -4.64 3.38 -8.01
N LEU A 24 -4.06 4.35 -8.74
CA LEU A 24 -2.97 4.07 -9.67
C LEU A 24 -1.73 3.55 -8.95
N GLY A 25 -1.34 4.16 -7.83
CA GLY A 25 -0.21 3.68 -7.03
C GLY A 25 -0.44 2.27 -6.48
N TYR A 26 -1.66 1.96 -6.04
CA TYR A 26 -2.03 0.63 -5.59
C TYR A 26 -2.02 -0.40 -6.73
N PHE A 27 -2.47 -0.02 -7.92
CA PHE A 27 -2.39 -0.85 -9.12
C PHE A 27 -0.93 -1.14 -9.50
N VAL A 28 -0.05 -0.14 -9.42
CA VAL A 28 1.39 -0.32 -9.68
C VAL A 28 2.02 -1.29 -8.67
N SER A 29 1.69 -1.22 -7.38
CA SER A 29 2.19 -2.21 -6.41
C SER A 29 1.77 -3.64 -6.74
N GLN A 30 0.54 -3.83 -7.22
CA GLN A 30 0.05 -5.15 -7.66
C GLN A 30 0.79 -5.67 -8.90
N LEU A 31 1.14 -4.79 -9.84
CA LEU A 31 1.94 -5.18 -11.00
C LEU A 31 3.34 -5.63 -10.60
N ILE A 32 3.96 -4.98 -9.61
CA ILE A 32 5.26 -5.38 -9.08
C ILE A 32 5.15 -6.75 -8.41
N GLY A 33 4.16 -6.96 -7.55
CA GLY A 33 3.89 -8.26 -6.91
C GLY A 33 3.65 -9.38 -7.91
N ARG A 34 2.86 -9.10 -8.95
CA ARG A 34 2.63 -10.03 -10.06
C ARG A 34 3.91 -10.33 -10.83
N GLY A 35 4.76 -9.33 -11.05
CA GLY A 35 6.09 -9.52 -11.64
C GLY A 35 6.97 -10.43 -10.80
N ALA A 36 7.01 -10.23 -9.48
CA ALA A 36 7.74 -11.11 -8.56
C ALA A 36 7.24 -12.56 -8.64
N LYS A 37 5.91 -12.75 -8.62
CA LYS A 37 5.27 -14.06 -8.74
C LYS A 37 5.59 -14.77 -10.07
N LEU A 38 5.57 -14.04 -11.19
CA LEU A 38 5.90 -14.59 -12.50
C LEU A 38 7.37 -15.05 -12.60
N ASN A 39 8.25 -14.47 -11.78
CA ASN A 39 9.67 -14.83 -11.69
C ASN A 39 9.96 -15.82 -10.54
N CYS A 40 8.92 -16.42 -9.94
CA CYS A 40 9.04 -17.35 -8.81
C CYS A 40 9.79 -16.78 -7.60
N ILE A 41 9.70 -15.46 -7.38
CA ILE A 41 10.26 -14.80 -6.20
C ILE A 41 9.25 -14.92 -5.05
N ASN A 42 9.67 -15.53 -3.95
CA ASN A 42 8.88 -15.65 -2.73
C ASN A 42 9.40 -14.69 -1.67
N PHE A 43 8.49 -14.05 -0.94
CA PHE A 43 8.81 -13.17 0.18
C PHE A 43 8.48 -13.88 1.49
N ASP A 44 9.48 -14.17 2.31
CA ASP A 44 9.26 -14.73 3.65
C ASP A 44 8.89 -13.66 4.67
N THR A 45 9.39 -12.43 4.48
CA THR A 45 9.13 -11.30 5.38
C THR A 45 9.20 -9.99 4.62
N VAL A 46 8.23 -9.10 4.86
CA VAL A 46 8.17 -7.76 4.25
C VAL A 46 8.13 -6.71 5.34
N TYR A 47 9.04 -5.73 5.25
CA TYR A 47 9.09 -4.57 6.12
C TYR A 47 8.69 -3.32 5.34
N CYS A 48 8.04 -2.37 6.01
CA CYS A 48 7.69 -1.09 5.43
C CYS A 48 7.86 0.04 6.44
N SER A 49 7.99 1.26 5.93
CA SER A 49 7.90 2.48 6.75
C SER A 49 6.51 2.60 7.39
N PRO A 50 6.38 3.23 8.57
CA PRO A 50 5.09 3.39 9.25
C PRO A 50 4.08 4.27 8.49
N ALA A 51 4.49 4.95 7.42
CA ALA A 51 3.58 5.75 6.60
C ALA A 51 2.52 4.88 5.91
N LEU A 52 1.26 5.35 5.88
CA LEU A 52 0.13 4.62 5.31
C LEU A 52 0.38 4.18 3.87
N ARG A 53 0.90 5.09 3.05
CA ARG A 53 1.28 4.81 1.65
C ARG A 53 2.26 3.64 1.50
N CYS A 54 3.18 3.46 2.46
CA CYS A 54 4.15 2.37 2.42
C CYS A 54 3.51 1.04 2.82
N ALA A 55 2.68 1.05 3.88
CA ALA A 55 1.92 -0.12 4.27
C ALA A 55 0.95 -0.59 3.15
N GLN A 56 0.25 0.35 2.50
CA GLN A 56 -0.63 0.04 1.38
C GLN A 56 0.11 -0.46 0.14
N SER A 57 1.29 0.10 -0.16
CA SER A 57 2.14 -0.40 -1.25
C SER A 57 2.62 -1.82 -0.97
N ALA A 58 3.07 -2.09 0.26
CA ALA A 58 3.51 -3.42 0.67
C ALA A 58 2.36 -4.42 0.61
N HIS A 59 1.18 -4.02 1.08
CA HIS A 59 -0.03 -4.85 1.00
C HIS A 59 -0.43 -5.14 -0.45
N GLY A 60 -0.36 -4.16 -1.36
CA GLY A 60 -0.70 -4.37 -2.76
C GLY A 60 0.31 -5.24 -3.53
N MET A 61 1.55 -5.34 -3.04
CA MET A 61 2.59 -6.19 -3.64
C MET A 61 2.47 -7.67 -3.25
N LEU A 62 1.85 -7.95 -2.10
CA LEU A 62 1.64 -9.29 -1.55
C LEU A 62 0.41 -9.97 -2.19
#